data_AF-A0A7S3GMZ3-F1
#
_entry.id   AF-A0A7S3GMZ3-F1
#
_cell.length_a   1.000
_cell.length_b   1.000
_cell.length_c   1.000
_cell.angle_alpha   90.00
_cell.angle_beta   90.00
_cell.angle_gamma   90.00
#
_symmetry.space_group_name_H-M   'P 1'
#
loop_
_entity.id
_entity.type
_entity.pdbx_description
1 polymer ?
#
loop_
_entity_poly.entity_id
_entity_poly.type
_entity_poly.pdbx_seq_one_letter_code
_entity_poly.pdbx_strand_id
1 'polypeptide(L)'
;KRDFGWLRMFQMLWRLNFSCILLMWTHGNTYILYYICPMHTFYFLVVYCTMYVWSSINTTKWGIRFKLLVLGILIYIIWDINGGIFDILFAWLGTDSVIGAKSGSVWEYYFRTSLDHWSTFFGMIFALNFPLAEQYFRKAEGPPLYFASVIMGTVTIYWLVYYYPLEKMQYNLNHSYFAIIPL
;
A
#
# COMPACT_ATOMS: atom_id res chain seq x y z
N LYS A 1 -3.45 -23.08 -8.13
CA LYS A 1 -3.86 -22.70 -9.51
C LYS A 1 -3.40 -21.27 -9.77
N ARG A 2 -2.47 -21.06 -10.70
CA ARG A 2 -1.89 -19.75 -11.06
C ARG A 2 -2.86 -19.02 -12.01
N ASP A 3 -4.05 -18.70 -11.51
CA ASP A 3 -5.04 -18.04 -12.36
C ASP A 3 -4.88 -16.53 -12.23
N PHE A 4 -4.02 -15.97 -13.08
CA PHE A 4 -4.03 -14.53 -13.42
C PHE A 4 -5.20 -14.22 -14.37
N GLY A 5 -6.37 -14.79 -14.09
CA GLY A 5 -7.55 -14.63 -14.91
C GLY A 5 -8.05 -13.20 -14.77
N TRP A 6 -8.13 -12.47 -15.88
CA TRP A 6 -8.69 -11.12 -15.94
C TRP A 6 -10.07 -11.04 -15.25
N LEU A 7 -10.90 -12.08 -15.38
CA LEU A 7 -12.20 -12.18 -14.71
C LEU A 7 -12.11 -12.06 -13.18
N ARG A 8 -11.13 -12.71 -12.55
CA ARG A 8 -10.95 -12.64 -11.08
C ARG A 8 -10.50 -11.24 -10.65
N MET A 9 -9.60 -10.62 -11.42
CA MET A 9 -9.16 -9.25 -11.20
C MET A 9 -10.35 -8.28 -11.24
N PHE A 10 -11.16 -8.34 -12.30
CA PHE A 10 -12.36 -7.51 -12.43
C PHE A 10 -13.38 -7.76 -11.32
N GLN A 11 -13.61 -9.01 -10.92
CA GLN A 11 -14.51 -9.33 -9.80
C GLN A 11 -14.03 -8.71 -8.48
N MET A 12 -12.73 -8.72 -8.20
CA MET A 12 -12.15 -8.10 -7.00
C MET A 12 -12.30 -6.58 -7.03
N LEU A 13 -11.96 -5.95 -8.16
CA LEU A 13 -12.08 -4.50 -8.34
C LEU A 13 -13.53 -4.03 -8.25
N TRP A 14 -14.46 -4.77 -8.84
CA TRP A 14 -15.89 -4.48 -8.75
C TRP A 14 -16.39 -4.54 -7.31
N ARG A 15 -16.09 -5.61 -6.57
CA ARG A 15 -16.50 -5.76 -5.17
C ARG A 15 -15.98 -4.63 -4.28
N LEU A 16 -14.76 -4.17 -4.51
CA LEU A 16 -14.13 -3.11 -3.73
C LEU A 16 -14.70 -1.72 -4.03
N ASN A 17 -14.96 -1.42 -5.30
CA ASN A 17 -15.35 -0.07 -5.74
C ASN A 17 -16.86 0.14 -5.89
N PHE A 18 -17.67 -0.93 -5.97
CA PHE A 18 -19.10 -0.83 -6.26
C PHE A 18 -19.85 0.10 -5.30
N SER A 19 -19.68 -0.09 -4.00
CA SER A 19 -20.34 0.76 -2.99
C SER A 19 -19.85 2.21 -3.04
N CYS A 20 -18.55 2.42 -3.27
CA CYS A 20 -17.95 3.74 -3.38
C CYS A 20 -18.50 4.52 -4.59
N ILE A 21 -18.66 3.86 -5.75
CA ILE A 21 -19.21 4.47 -6.95
C ILE A 21 -20.68 4.88 -6.72
N LEU A 22 -21.46 4.04 -6.04
CA LEU A 22 -22.85 4.37 -5.68
C LEU A 22 -22.93 5.55 -4.71
N LEU A 23 -22.04 5.62 -3.71
CA LEU A 23 -21.98 6.75 -2.77
C LEU A 23 -21.59 8.06 -3.47
N MET A 24 -20.60 7.99 -4.37
CA MET A 24 -20.21 9.13 -5.19
C MET A 24 -21.38 9.65 -6.03
N TRP A 25 -22.10 8.74 -6.69
CA TRP A 25 -23.23 9.13 -7.54
C TRP A 25 -24.40 9.69 -6.73
N THR A 26 -24.73 9.09 -5.59
CA THR A 26 -25.84 9.55 -4.73
C THR A 26 -25.58 10.90 -4.08
N HIS A 27 -24.33 11.19 -3.69
CA HIS A 27 -23.98 12.44 -3.03
C HIS A 27 -23.52 13.55 -3.99
N GLY A 28 -23.32 13.26 -5.27
CA GLY A 28 -22.79 14.22 -6.25
C GLY A 28 -21.39 14.74 -5.91
N ASN A 29 -20.68 14.04 -5.02
CA ASN A 29 -19.34 14.43 -4.57
C ASN A 29 -18.28 13.87 -5.51
N THR A 30 -17.13 14.51 -5.48
CA THR A 30 -15.98 14.17 -6.32
C THR A 30 -15.27 12.92 -5.80
N TYR A 31 -14.72 12.14 -6.73
CA TYR A 31 -14.13 10.83 -6.44
C TYR A 31 -12.94 10.90 -5.45
N ILE A 32 -12.26 12.05 -5.37
CA ILE A 32 -11.16 12.30 -4.44
C ILE A 32 -11.62 12.32 -2.96
N LEU A 33 -12.90 12.62 -2.69
CA LEU A 33 -13.44 12.55 -1.33
C LEU A 33 -13.51 11.10 -0.81
N TYR A 34 -13.70 10.14 -1.72
CA TYR A 34 -13.73 8.72 -1.43
C TYR A 34 -12.42 8.02 -1.82
N TYR A 35 -11.28 8.69 -1.61
CA TYR A 35 -9.97 8.26 -2.12
C TYR A 35 -9.49 6.87 -1.66
N ILE A 36 -10.06 6.32 -0.58
CA ILE A 36 -9.66 5.03 -0.01
C ILE A 36 -9.79 3.92 -1.07
N CYS A 37 -10.92 3.84 -1.75
CA CYS A 37 -11.18 2.83 -2.79
C CYS A 37 -10.24 2.92 -4.02
N PRO A 38 -10.03 4.10 -4.65
CA PRO A 38 -9.06 4.23 -5.74
C PRO A 38 -7.62 4.00 -5.29
N MET A 39 -7.25 4.38 -4.06
CA MET A 39 -5.92 4.09 -3.53
C MET A 39 -5.68 2.58 -3.40
N HIS A 40 -6.63 1.83 -2.82
CA HIS A 40 -6.53 0.38 -2.76
C HIS A 40 -6.52 -0.26 -4.15
N THR A 41 -7.30 0.27 -5.09
CA THR A 41 -7.29 -0.17 -6.49
C THR A 41 -5.92 0.05 -7.14
N PHE A 42 -5.29 1.20 -6.91
CA PHE A 42 -3.96 1.52 -7.43
C PHE A 42 -2.92 0.53 -6.92
N TYR A 43 -2.81 0.32 -5.60
CA TYR A 43 -1.84 -0.63 -5.06
C TYR A 43 -2.15 -2.07 -5.44
N PHE A 44 -3.42 -2.46 -5.53
CA PHE A 44 -3.80 -3.76 -6.05
C PHE A 44 -3.31 -3.97 -7.49
N LEU A 45 -3.45 -2.96 -8.35
CA LEU A 45 -2.93 -3.01 -9.72
C LEU A 45 -1.41 -3.05 -9.74
N VAL A 46 -0.71 -2.29 -8.89
CA VAL A 46 0.76 -2.35 -8.78
C VAL A 46 1.23 -3.76 -8.41
N VAL A 47 0.61 -4.38 -7.41
CA VAL A 47 0.92 -5.76 -6.99
C VAL A 47 0.58 -6.75 -8.10
N TYR A 48 -0.60 -6.61 -8.71
CA TYR A 48 -1.04 -7.49 -9.79
C TYR A 48 -0.09 -7.42 -10.99
N CYS A 49 0.28 -6.22 -11.44
CA CYS A 49 1.24 -5.99 -12.52
C CYS A 49 2.60 -6.58 -12.18
N THR A 50 3.11 -6.34 -10.96
CA THR A 50 4.40 -6.91 -10.51
C THR A 50 4.41 -8.43 -10.55
N MET A 51 3.30 -9.06 -10.15
CA MET A 51 3.16 -10.51 -10.14
C MET A 51 2.89 -11.09 -11.53
N TYR A 52 2.19 -10.34 -12.39
CA TYR A 52 1.84 -10.73 -13.76
C TYR A 52 3.07 -10.67 -14.68
N VAL A 53 3.82 -9.57 -14.63
CA VAL A 53 5.05 -9.38 -15.42
C VAL A 53 6.03 -10.49 -15.08
N TRP A 54 6.44 -11.26 -16.08
CA TRP A 54 7.38 -12.36 -15.95
C TRP A 54 6.94 -13.44 -14.92
N SER A 55 5.67 -13.86 -14.97
CA SER A 55 5.12 -14.84 -14.03
C SER A 55 5.90 -16.17 -13.95
N SER A 56 6.71 -16.51 -14.96
CA SER A 56 7.59 -17.69 -14.96
C SER A 56 8.64 -17.67 -13.84
N ILE A 57 9.18 -16.50 -13.48
CA ILE A 57 10.25 -16.36 -12.48
C ILE A 57 9.71 -16.47 -11.04
N ASN A 58 8.39 -16.32 -10.84
CA ASN A 58 7.75 -16.35 -9.52
C ASN A 58 7.86 -17.71 -8.80
N THR A 59 8.29 -18.77 -9.47
CA THR A 59 8.47 -20.09 -8.85
C THR A 59 9.82 -20.21 -8.15
N THR A 60 10.80 -19.36 -8.51
CA THR A 60 12.15 -19.40 -7.94
C THR A 60 12.27 -18.47 -6.74
N LYS A 61 12.92 -18.95 -5.66
CA LYS A 61 13.12 -18.16 -4.42
C LYS A 61 13.84 -16.83 -4.68
N TRP A 62 14.86 -16.85 -5.54
CA TRP A 62 15.65 -15.67 -5.89
C TRP A 62 14.90 -14.74 -6.85
N GLY A 63 14.11 -15.31 -7.76
CA GLY A 63 13.34 -14.56 -8.74
C GLY A 63 12.33 -13.59 -8.12
N ILE A 64 11.59 -14.06 -7.11
CA ILE A 64 10.63 -13.19 -6.41
C ILE A 64 11.35 -12.08 -5.62
N ARG A 65 12.46 -12.41 -4.94
CA ARG A 65 13.24 -11.43 -4.18
C ARG A 65 13.80 -10.33 -5.07
N PHE A 66 14.26 -10.69 -6.26
CA PHE A 66 14.72 -9.71 -7.24
C PHE A 66 13.57 -8.78 -7.69
N LYS A 67 12.37 -9.32 -7.95
CA LYS A 67 11.22 -8.48 -8.29
C LYS A 67 10.81 -7.52 -7.17
N LEU A 68 10.85 -7.99 -5.92
CA LEU A 68 10.62 -7.11 -4.79
C LEU A 68 11.68 -6.01 -4.74
N LEU A 69 12.96 -6.33 -4.92
CA LEU A 69 14.01 -5.32 -4.95
C LEU A 69 13.76 -4.27 -6.04
N VAL A 70 13.44 -4.70 -7.26
CA VAL A 70 13.10 -3.79 -8.37
C VAL A 70 11.89 -2.92 -8.02
N LEU A 71 10.85 -3.51 -7.43
CA LEU A 71 9.66 -2.75 -7.02
C LEU A 71 9.99 -1.73 -5.91
N GLY A 72 10.82 -2.11 -4.93
CA GLY A 72 11.27 -1.19 -3.87
C GLY A 72 12.06 -0.01 -4.44
N ILE A 73 12.92 -0.26 -5.43
CA ILE A 73 13.63 0.81 -6.15
C ILE A 73 12.64 1.70 -6.92
N LEU A 74 11.66 1.12 -7.61
CA LEU A 74 10.64 1.90 -8.32
C LEU A 74 9.83 2.77 -7.36
N ILE A 75 9.44 2.23 -6.20
CA ILE A 75 8.74 2.97 -5.15
C ILE A 75 9.61 4.13 -4.65
N TYR A 76 10.88 3.89 -4.36
CA TYR A 76 11.81 4.94 -3.96
C TYR A 76 11.96 6.04 -5.04
N ILE A 77 12.12 5.66 -6.31
CA ILE A 77 12.27 6.63 -7.41
C ILE A 77 11.00 7.47 -7.61
N ILE A 78 9.82 6.85 -7.54
CA ILE A 78 8.56 7.54 -7.84
C ILE A 78 8.16 8.48 -6.69
N TRP A 79 8.33 8.06 -5.44
CA TRP A 79 7.84 8.83 -4.28
C TRP A 79 8.92 9.63 -3.55
N ASP A 80 10.13 9.09 -3.34
CA ASP A 80 11.18 9.75 -2.54
C ASP A 80 12.08 10.70 -3.35
N ILE A 81 12.32 10.43 -4.64
CA ILE A 81 13.26 11.24 -5.46
C ILE A 81 12.66 12.59 -5.91
N ASN A 82 11.37 12.87 -5.69
CA ASN A 82 10.69 14.14 -6.05
C ASN A 82 11.09 14.71 -7.43
N GLY A 83 11.32 13.84 -8.41
CA GLY A 83 11.83 14.20 -9.74
C GLY A 83 10.75 14.62 -10.74
N GLY A 84 9.52 14.91 -10.29
CA GLY A 84 8.38 15.21 -11.15
C GLY A 84 7.82 14.00 -11.95
N ILE A 85 8.36 12.79 -11.72
CA ILE A 85 7.91 11.55 -12.39
C ILE A 85 6.44 11.27 -12.07
N PHE A 86 6.03 11.51 -10.83
CA PHE A 86 4.65 11.31 -10.40
C PHE A 86 3.68 12.25 -11.14
N ASP A 87 4.04 13.53 -11.29
CA ASP A 87 3.21 14.51 -11.98
C ASP A 87 3.03 14.15 -13.46
N ILE A 88 4.06 13.60 -14.10
CA ILE A 88 3.98 13.11 -15.50
C ILE A 88 3.07 11.89 -15.59
N LEU A 89 3.22 10.92 -14.67
CA LEU A 89 2.41 9.69 -14.67
C LEU A 89 0.93 9.96 -14.38
N PHE A 90 0.63 10.96 -13.56
CA PHE A 90 -0.74 11.29 -13.13
C PHE A 90 -1.28 12.59 -13.71
N ALA A 91 -0.63 13.16 -14.73
CA ALA A 91 -1.10 14.36 -15.42
C ALA A 91 -2.57 14.28 -15.90
N TRP A 92 -3.02 13.07 -16.23
CA TRP A 92 -4.40 12.79 -16.66
C TRP A 92 -5.46 12.97 -15.56
N LEU A 93 -5.07 13.05 -14.29
CA LEU A 93 -5.98 13.22 -13.15
C LEU A 93 -6.42 14.68 -12.97
N GLY A 94 -5.76 15.62 -13.65
CA GLY A 94 -6.07 17.05 -13.62
C GLY A 94 -5.50 17.78 -12.39
N THR A 95 -4.96 18.97 -12.62
CA THR A 95 -4.44 19.86 -11.57
C THR A 95 -5.52 20.73 -10.93
N ASP A 96 -6.76 20.62 -11.39
CA ASP A 96 -7.86 21.46 -10.92
C ASP A 96 -8.17 21.23 -9.44
N SER A 97 -8.51 22.33 -8.76
CA SER A 97 -8.97 22.32 -7.38
C SER A 97 -10.38 21.77 -7.34
N VAL A 98 -10.56 20.63 -6.69
CA VAL A 98 -11.84 19.94 -6.59
C VAL A 98 -12.26 19.91 -5.11
N ILE A 99 -13.55 19.73 -4.82
CA ILE A 99 -14.03 19.55 -3.43
C ILE A 99 -13.25 18.38 -2.80
N GLY A 100 -12.52 18.65 -1.71
CA GLY A 100 -11.55 17.71 -1.11
C GLY A 100 -10.09 18.06 -1.40
N ALA A 101 -9.77 18.46 -2.63
CA ALA A 101 -8.43 18.73 -3.14
C ALA A 101 -8.17 20.23 -3.38
N LYS A 102 -8.01 20.99 -2.30
CA LYS A 102 -7.77 22.46 -2.38
C LYS A 102 -6.46 22.84 -3.06
N SER A 103 -5.45 21.97 -2.99
CA SER A 103 -4.12 22.19 -3.60
C SER A 103 -3.96 21.54 -4.98
N GLY A 104 -5.05 21.03 -5.57
CA GLY A 104 -5.06 20.31 -6.85
C GLY A 104 -5.15 18.79 -6.67
N SER A 105 -5.88 18.14 -7.58
CA SER A 105 -6.22 16.71 -7.46
C SER A 105 -4.98 15.80 -7.56
N VAL A 106 -4.01 16.14 -8.41
CA VAL A 106 -2.73 15.40 -8.54
C VAL A 106 -1.89 15.50 -7.26
N TRP A 107 -1.75 16.70 -6.69
CA TRP A 107 -0.95 16.90 -5.48
C TRP A 107 -1.56 16.18 -4.28
N GLU A 108 -2.88 16.24 -4.12
CA GLU A 108 -3.51 15.47 -3.04
C GLU A 108 -3.33 13.97 -3.28
N TYR A 109 -3.49 13.48 -4.51
CA TYR A 109 -3.26 12.07 -4.81
C TYR A 109 -1.80 11.64 -4.55
N TYR A 110 -0.82 12.48 -4.90
CA TYR A 110 0.59 12.29 -4.55
C TYR A 110 0.79 12.22 -3.05
N PHE A 111 0.32 13.22 -2.31
CA PHE A 111 0.46 13.28 -0.85
C PHE A 111 -0.12 12.04 -0.18
N ARG A 112 -1.32 11.60 -0.60
CA ARG A 112 -1.99 10.43 -0.03
C ARG A 112 -1.27 9.13 -0.36
N THR A 113 -0.82 8.94 -1.61
CA THR A 113 -0.06 7.73 -1.98
C THR A 113 1.37 7.75 -1.41
N SER A 114 1.95 8.92 -1.18
CA SER A 114 3.23 9.07 -0.49
C SER A 114 3.14 8.68 1.00
N LEU A 115 1.96 8.70 1.63
CA LEU A 115 1.81 8.18 2.98
C LEU A 115 1.86 6.63 3.01
N ASP A 116 1.32 5.95 1.99
CA ASP A 116 1.14 4.49 1.99
C ASP A 116 2.06 3.70 1.04
N HIS A 117 2.98 4.36 0.34
CA HIS A 117 3.82 3.72 -0.69
C HIS A 117 4.65 2.52 -0.18
N TRP A 118 5.21 2.59 1.02
CA TRP A 118 5.95 1.47 1.63
C TRP A 118 5.04 0.38 2.20
N SER A 119 3.79 0.70 2.55
CA SER A 119 2.84 -0.27 3.13
C SER A 119 2.61 -1.46 2.21
N THR A 120 2.41 -1.19 0.92
CA THR A 120 2.22 -2.24 -0.09
C THR A 120 3.46 -3.12 -0.23
N PHE A 121 4.65 -2.53 -0.19
CA PHE A 121 5.92 -3.26 -0.26
C PHE A 121 6.10 -4.22 0.91
N PHE A 122 5.89 -3.74 2.14
CA PHE A 122 5.93 -4.59 3.34
C PHE A 122 4.84 -5.67 3.32
N GLY A 123 3.62 -5.34 2.87
CA GLY A 123 2.52 -6.28 2.72
C GLY A 123 2.86 -7.45 1.79
N MET A 124 3.56 -7.20 0.68
CA MET A 124 4.03 -8.28 -0.19
C MET A 124 5.13 -9.14 0.44
N ILE A 125 6.07 -8.53 1.15
CA ILE A 125 7.10 -9.29 1.89
C ILE A 125 6.43 -10.21 2.92
N PHE A 126 5.45 -9.68 3.65
CA PHE A 126 4.66 -10.46 4.60
C PHE A 126 3.92 -11.60 3.91
N ALA A 127 3.20 -11.33 2.82
CA ALA A 127 2.44 -12.35 2.08
C ALA A 127 3.31 -13.50 1.57
N LEU A 128 4.54 -13.23 1.13
CA LEU A 128 5.48 -14.27 0.69
C LEU A 128 6.00 -15.14 1.83
N ASN A 129 6.20 -14.55 3.01
CA ASN A 129 6.67 -15.27 4.20
C ASN A 129 5.51 -15.87 5.01
N PHE A 130 4.26 -15.50 4.72
CA PHE A 130 3.07 -15.99 5.41
C PHE A 130 2.98 -17.52 5.54
N PRO A 131 3.16 -18.33 4.48
CA PRO A 131 3.08 -19.80 4.63
C PRO A 131 4.21 -20.37 5.49
N LEU A 132 5.38 -19.73 5.50
CA LEU A 132 6.47 -20.11 6.41
C LEU A 132 6.10 -19.73 7.85
N ALA A 133 5.60 -18.51 8.06
CA ALA A 133 5.13 -18.05 9.35
C ALA A 133 4.02 -18.94 9.90
N GLU A 134 3.03 -19.31 9.08
CA GLU A 134 1.94 -20.24 9.44
C GLU A 134 2.50 -21.61 9.85
N GLN A 135 3.46 -22.17 9.12
CA GLN A 135 4.11 -23.43 9.51
C GLN A 135 4.87 -23.30 10.83
N TYR A 136 5.54 -22.17 11.06
CA TYR A 136 6.19 -21.88 12.33
C TYR A 136 5.18 -21.79 13.47
N PHE A 137 4.08 -21.04 13.30
CA PHE A 137 3.03 -20.89 14.31
C PHE A 137 2.30 -22.21 14.60
N ARG A 138 2.06 -23.05 13.58
CA ARG A 138 1.43 -24.37 13.78
C ARG A 138 2.36 -25.38 14.46
N LYS A 139 3.68 -25.26 14.28
CA LYS A 139 4.68 -26.11 14.94
C LYS A 139 5.07 -25.58 16.33
N ALA A 140 4.93 -24.28 16.55
CA ALA A 140 5.22 -23.63 17.81
C ALA A 140 3.98 -23.67 18.72
N GLU A 141 3.84 -24.72 19.52
CA GLU A 141 3.00 -24.66 20.71
C GLU A 141 3.74 -23.85 21.80
N GLY A 142 3.35 -22.59 22.02
CA GLY A 142 3.75 -21.78 23.19
C GLY A 142 4.71 -20.57 22.95
N PRO A 143 5.84 -20.46 23.69
CA PRO A 143 6.58 -19.23 24.05
C PRO A 143 6.98 -18.22 22.95
N PRO A 144 7.28 -18.59 21.69
CA PRO A 144 7.67 -17.59 20.68
C PRO A 144 6.57 -16.57 20.34
N LEU A 145 5.30 -16.92 20.55
CA LEU A 145 4.18 -15.97 20.40
C LEU A 145 4.23 -14.83 21.43
N TYR A 146 4.61 -15.15 22.68
CA TYR A 146 4.75 -14.16 23.75
C TYR A 146 5.92 -13.22 23.49
N PHE A 147 7.03 -13.74 22.95
CA PHE A 147 8.17 -12.90 22.59
C PHE A 147 7.83 -11.95 21.45
N ALA A 148 7.14 -12.44 20.41
CA ALA A 148 6.67 -11.61 19.31
C ALA A 148 5.67 -10.54 19.76
N SER A 149 4.74 -10.88 20.66
CA SER A 149 3.76 -9.92 21.17
C SER A 149 4.40 -8.84 22.06
N VAL A 150 5.40 -9.20 22.87
CA VAL A 150 6.17 -8.23 23.66
C VAL A 150 6.93 -7.28 22.74
N ILE A 151 7.62 -7.79 21.72
CA ILE A 151 8.33 -6.93 20.76
C ILE A 151 7.36 -5.98 20.06
N MET A 152 6.27 -6.49 19.48
CA MET A 152 5.28 -5.66 18.81
C MET A 152 4.68 -4.62 19.76
N GLY A 153 4.35 -5.03 20.99
CA GLY A 153 3.85 -4.13 22.04
C GLY A 153 4.84 -3.01 22.38
N THR A 154 6.13 -3.33 22.54
CA THR A 154 7.17 -2.33 22.81
C THR A 154 7.35 -1.34 21.65
N VAL A 155 7.29 -1.83 20.41
CA VAL A 155 7.38 -0.98 19.20
C VAL A 155 6.17 -0.05 19.11
N THR A 156 4.96 -0.56 19.37
CA THR A 156 3.73 0.26 19.40
C THR A 156 3.79 1.32 20.51
N ILE A 157 4.24 0.95 21.71
CA ILE A 157 4.40 1.91 22.83
C ILE A 157 5.45 2.98 22.49
N TYR A 158 6.59 2.59 21.92
CA TYR A 158 7.61 3.53 21.48
C TYR A 158 7.05 4.52 20.45
N TRP A 159 6.29 4.04 19.47
CA TRP A 159 5.62 4.90 18.50
C TRP A 159 4.59 5.84 19.15
N LEU A 160 3.78 5.35 20.09
CA LEU A 160 2.79 6.16 20.84
C LEU A 160 3.42 7.28 21.67
N VAL A 161 4.63 7.06 22.21
CA VAL A 161 5.31 8.05 23.06
C VAL A 161 6.12 9.06 22.25
N TYR A 162 6.81 8.61 21.21
CA TYR A 162 7.77 9.47 20.48
C TYR A 162 7.22 10.07 19.19
N TYR A 163 6.38 9.34 18.45
CA TYR A 163 5.95 9.74 17.11
C TYR A 163 4.51 10.22 17.05
N TYR A 164 3.59 9.58 17.78
CA TYR A 164 2.19 10.00 17.84
C TYR A 164 1.96 11.45 18.31
N PRO A 165 2.69 12.00 19.31
CA PRO A 165 2.47 13.39 19.75
C PRO A 165 3.14 14.44 18.84
N LEU A 166 3.84 14.04 17.78
CA LEU A 166 4.48 14.99 16.86
C LEU A 166 3.42 15.83 16.12
N GLU A 167 3.83 17.05 15.75
CA GLU A 167 2.99 17.91 14.92
C GLU A 167 2.77 17.26 13.54
N LYS A 168 1.56 17.43 12.99
CA LYS A 168 1.10 16.77 11.76
C LYS A 168 2.12 16.78 10.62
N MET A 169 2.81 17.90 10.40
CA MET A 169 3.80 18.04 9.32
C MET A 169 5.05 17.18 9.55
N GLN A 170 5.54 17.11 10.80
CA GLN A 170 6.70 16.30 11.17
C GLN A 170 6.35 14.81 11.20
N TYR A 171 5.13 14.48 11.62
CA TYR A 171 4.63 13.11 11.59
C TYR A 171 4.53 12.55 10.16
N ASN A 172 3.98 13.34 9.23
CA ASN A 172 3.78 12.90 7.84
C ASN A 172 5.08 12.50 7.13
N LEU A 173 6.22 13.10 7.50
CA LEU A 173 7.53 12.76 6.93
C LEU A 173 7.98 11.34 7.30
N ASN A 174 7.61 10.88 8.50
CA ASN A 174 8.04 9.57 9.03
C ASN A 174 6.93 8.52 8.94
N HIS A 175 5.69 8.93 8.68
CA HIS A 175 4.51 8.07 8.69
C HIS A 175 4.65 6.83 7.81
N SER A 176 5.21 7.00 6.60
CA SER A 176 5.30 5.93 5.60
C SER A 176 6.13 4.73 6.06
N TYR A 177 7.01 4.89 7.05
CA TYR A 177 7.83 3.81 7.60
C TYR A 177 7.13 3.02 8.72
N PHE A 178 6.02 3.52 9.26
CA PHE A 178 5.29 2.88 10.37
C PHE A 178 4.21 1.89 9.92
N ALA A 179 4.19 1.50 8.65
CA ALA A 179 3.21 0.56 8.09
C ALA A 179 3.20 -0.83 8.78
N ILE A 180 4.21 -1.16 9.59
CA ILE A 180 4.31 -2.41 10.34
C ILE A 180 3.52 -2.34 11.67
N ILE A 181 3.28 -1.13 12.19
CA ILE A 181 2.54 -0.93 13.42
C ILE A 181 1.05 -0.96 13.09
N PRO A 182 0.23 -1.73 13.84
CA PRO A 182 -1.22 -1.61 13.72
C PRO A 182 -1.64 -0.23 14.24
N LEU A 183 -1.88 0.69 13.31
CA LEU A 183 -2.37 2.05 13.53
C LEU A 183 -3.88 2.08 13.76
#